data_AF-A0A139ILL1-F1
#
_entry.id   AF-A0A139ILL1-F1
#
_cell.length_a   1.000
_cell.length_b   1.000
_cell.length_c   1.000
_cell.angle_alpha   90.00
_cell.angle_beta   90.00
_cell.angle_gamma   90.00
#
_symmetry.space_group_name_H-M   'P 1'
#
loop_
_entity.id
_entity.type
_entity.pdbx_description
1 polymer ?
#
loop_
_entity_poly.entity_id
_entity_poly.type
_entity_poly.pdbx_seq_one_letter_code
_entity_poly.pdbx_strand_id
1 'polypeptide(L)'
;MGIEQIEDNPQPKTRRYALSKIIILLSSLAVGIFLGTVLSLGHRKDALPHHHGFGTFEHGFVTEKILPPELYEIEHRRFTSSVGFHSDGTEFLIQEPSEPVYVGEPSPEIDGAWEELVHDRYWSISESEAKSLWGVGYEMYRDEVKGGWTGGFDTFHILHCLNMIRKRLSPEYYAGSMPHFGGAEHDMHCIEQIRQRIQCSAPGTAIPTRYSPDMKAMYVDSAQIHTCRKFENLWQYTRSRSPGGSLEVERIKWWEIEA
;
A
#
# COMPACT_ATOMS: atom_id res chain seq x y z
N MET A 1 -56.73 -68.15 -64.14
CA MET A 1 -57.97 -68.38 -63.36
C MET A 1 -57.53 -68.90 -62.01
N GLY A 2 -57.86 -68.19 -60.92
CA GLY A 2 -57.46 -68.58 -59.56
C GLY A 2 -57.11 -67.36 -58.72
N ILE A 3 -58.12 -66.86 -58.02
CA ILE A 3 -58.10 -65.70 -57.12
C ILE A 3 -57.51 -66.10 -55.75
N GLU A 4 -56.89 -65.11 -55.12
CA GLU A 4 -56.32 -65.01 -53.78
C GLU A 4 -56.95 -65.84 -52.65
N GLN A 5 -56.09 -66.26 -51.71
CA GLN A 5 -56.40 -66.17 -50.28
C GLN A 5 -55.28 -65.45 -49.53
N ILE A 6 -55.74 -64.69 -48.54
CA ILE A 6 -55.08 -63.61 -47.81
C ILE A 6 -54.39 -64.18 -46.56
N GLU A 7 -53.10 -63.91 -46.40
CA GLU A 7 -52.38 -64.02 -45.12
C GLU A 7 -52.13 -62.60 -44.57
N ASP A 8 -52.67 -62.35 -43.38
CA ASP A 8 -52.62 -61.07 -42.67
C ASP A 8 -51.24 -60.89 -42.01
N ASN A 9 -50.43 -59.97 -42.54
CA ASN A 9 -49.11 -59.64 -41.99
C ASN A 9 -49.14 -58.22 -41.38
N PRO A 10 -48.85 -58.05 -40.07
CA PRO A 10 -48.94 -56.75 -39.43
C PRO A 10 -47.83 -55.80 -39.93
N GLN A 11 -48.26 -54.66 -40.48
CA GLN A 11 -47.39 -53.55 -40.85
C GLN A 11 -46.70 -52.94 -39.61
N PRO A 12 -45.39 -52.62 -39.68
CA PRO A 12 -44.65 -52.05 -38.56
C PRO A 12 -45.04 -50.60 -38.31
N LYS A 13 -45.42 -50.26 -37.06
CA LYS A 13 -45.66 -48.88 -36.62
C LYS A 13 -44.36 -48.06 -36.67
N THR A 14 -44.17 -47.28 -37.72
CA THR A 14 -42.97 -46.45 -37.93
C THR A 14 -43.00 -45.15 -37.11
N ARG A 15 -42.22 -45.15 -36.03
CA ARG A 15 -41.29 -44.10 -35.53
C ARG A 15 -41.61 -42.59 -35.71
N ARG A 16 -42.87 -42.14 -35.65
CA ARG A 16 -43.17 -40.69 -35.56
C ARG A 16 -42.82 -40.04 -34.19
N TYR A 17 -42.63 -40.85 -33.15
CA TYR A 17 -42.33 -40.38 -31.78
C TYR A 17 -40.86 -39.94 -31.55
N ALA A 18 -39.97 -40.11 -32.53
CA ALA A 18 -38.54 -39.80 -32.36
C ALA A 18 -38.18 -38.33 -32.65
N LEU A 19 -38.80 -37.72 -33.67
CA LEU A 19 -38.51 -36.33 -34.05
C LEU A 19 -39.02 -35.31 -33.03
N SER A 20 -40.22 -35.52 -32.47
CA SER A 20 -40.76 -34.62 -31.44
C SER A 20 -39.92 -34.63 -30.17
N LYS A 21 -39.41 -35.80 -29.75
CA LYS A 21 -38.50 -35.90 -28.60
C LYS A 21 -37.16 -35.22 -28.84
N ILE A 22 -36.61 -35.31 -30.06
CA ILE A 22 -35.37 -34.61 -30.43
C ILE A 22 -35.59 -33.10 -30.41
N ILE A 23 -36.70 -32.61 -30.96
CA ILE A 23 -37.03 -31.18 -30.95
C ILE A 23 -37.19 -30.68 -29.52
N ILE A 24 -37.89 -31.42 -28.65
CA ILE A 24 -38.04 -31.05 -27.24
C ILE A 24 -36.68 -31.01 -26.53
N LEU A 25 -35.82 -32.01 -26.74
CA LEU A 25 -34.48 -32.04 -26.14
C LEU A 25 -33.60 -30.87 -26.61
N LEU A 26 -33.60 -30.57 -27.91
CA LEU A 26 -32.85 -29.43 -28.46
C LEU A 26 -33.40 -28.09 -27.95
N SER A 27 -34.72 -27.97 -27.83
CA SER A 27 -35.38 -26.78 -27.28
C SER A 27 -35.03 -26.58 -25.81
N SER A 28 -35.10 -27.65 -25.00
CA SER A 28 -34.72 -27.62 -23.58
C SER A 28 -33.23 -27.31 -23.39
N LEU A 29 -32.36 -27.84 -24.24
CA LEU A 29 -30.93 -27.52 -24.23
C LEU A 29 -30.68 -26.05 -24.59
N ALA A 30 -31.34 -25.54 -25.63
CA ALA A 30 -31.22 -24.14 -26.02
C ALA A 30 -31.71 -23.18 -24.92
N VAL A 31 -32.84 -23.50 -24.27
CA VAL A 31 -33.36 -22.74 -23.13
C VAL A 31 -32.40 -22.81 -21.94
N GLY A 32 -31.84 -23.99 -21.64
CA GLY A 32 -30.86 -24.15 -20.57
C GLY A 32 -29.58 -23.35 -20.80
N ILE A 33 -29.05 -23.35 -22.03
CA ILE A 33 -27.88 -22.54 -22.42
C ILE A 33 -28.22 -21.05 -22.36
N PHE A 34 -29.38 -20.63 -22.85
CA PHE A 34 -29.81 -19.24 -22.81
C PHE A 34 -29.99 -18.76 -21.35
N LEU A 35 -30.67 -19.55 -20.51
CA LEU A 35 -30.86 -19.21 -19.11
C LEU A 35 -29.54 -19.19 -18.34
N GLY A 36 -28.65 -20.16 -18.59
CA GLY A 36 -27.31 -20.21 -17.99
C GLY A 36 -26.43 -19.04 -18.40
N THR A 37 -26.47 -18.62 -19.67
CA THR A 37 -25.72 -17.45 -20.16
C THR A 37 -26.29 -16.15 -19.62
N VAL A 38 -27.62 -15.98 -19.55
CA VAL A 38 -28.27 -14.81 -18.95
C VAL A 38 -27.97 -14.72 -17.45
N LEU A 39 -28.05 -15.83 -16.71
CA LEU A 39 -27.71 -15.87 -15.28
C LEU A 39 -26.22 -15.59 -15.04
N SER A 40 -25.32 -16.14 -15.87
CA SER A 40 -23.88 -15.88 -15.79
C SER A 40 -23.54 -14.42 -16.12
N LEU A 41 -24.19 -13.83 -17.14
CA LEU A 41 -24.03 -12.42 -17.48
C LEU A 41 -24.64 -11.49 -16.41
N GLY A 42 -25.74 -11.90 -15.76
CA GLY A 42 -26.32 -11.21 -14.60
C GLY A 42 -25.37 -11.21 -13.42
N HIS A 43 -24.86 -12.38 -13.01
CA HIS A 43 -23.85 -12.50 -11.95
C HIS A 43 -22.55 -11.75 -12.26
N ARG A 44 -22.13 -11.71 -13.53
CA ARG A 44 -20.94 -10.94 -13.93
C ARG A 44 -21.13 -9.43 -13.85
N LYS A 45 -22.36 -8.91 -14.00
CA LYS A 45 -22.64 -7.48 -13.81
C LYS A 45 -22.54 -7.08 -12.33
N ASP A 46 -22.94 -7.97 -11.43
CA ASP A 46 -22.76 -7.78 -9.99
C ASP A 46 -21.29 -7.96 -9.53
N ALA A 47 -20.48 -8.63 -10.36
CA ALA A 47 -19.05 -8.82 -10.16
C ALA A 47 -18.16 -7.81 -10.92
N LEU A 48 -18.73 -6.75 -11.50
CA LEU A 48 -17.92 -5.64 -11.99
C LEU A 48 -17.19 -5.02 -10.78
N PRO A 49 -15.88 -4.73 -10.88
CA PRO A 49 -15.16 -4.11 -9.78
C PRO A 49 -15.90 -2.84 -9.40
N HIS A 50 -16.36 -2.75 -8.14
CA HIS A 50 -16.82 -1.47 -7.62
C HIS A 50 -15.70 -0.46 -7.89
N HIS A 51 -15.97 0.57 -8.71
CA HIS A 51 -15.03 1.66 -8.88
C HIS A 51 -14.81 2.29 -7.49
N HIS A 52 -13.70 1.94 -6.86
CA HIS A 52 -13.31 2.51 -5.59
C HIS A 52 -12.97 3.97 -5.87
N GLY A 53 -13.91 4.88 -5.62
CA GLY A 53 -13.73 6.32 -5.84
C GLY A 53 -12.55 6.93 -5.09
N PHE A 54 -11.94 6.19 -4.15
CA PHE A 54 -10.77 6.59 -3.37
C PHE A 54 -9.46 5.92 -3.80
N GLY A 55 -9.50 4.94 -4.72
CA GLY A 55 -8.34 4.12 -5.09
C GLY A 55 -8.14 2.89 -4.20
N THR A 56 -7.00 2.20 -4.35
CA THR A 56 -6.68 0.94 -3.65
C THR A 56 -5.22 0.90 -3.21
N PHE A 57 -4.88 -0.02 -2.31
CA PHE A 57 -3.50 -0.16 -1.82
C PHE A 57 -2.53 -0.52 -2.96
N GLU A 58 -2.95 -1.40 -3.88
CA GLU A 58 -2.18 -1.94 -4.99
C GLU A 58 -2.10 -1.02 -6.22
N HIS A 59 -3.00 -0.03 -6.33
CA HIS A 59 -3.08 0.84 -7.53
C HIS A 59 -3.02 2.34 -7.21
N GLY A 60 -2.75 2.68 -5.95
CA GLY A 60 -2.71 4.06 -5.49
C GLY A 60 -4.07 4.61 -5.04
N PHE A 61 -4.00 5.59 -4.13
CA PHE A 61 -5.15 6.37 -3.68
C PHE A 61 -5.27 7.67 -4.45
N VAL A 62 -6.47 8.26 -4.49
CA VAL A 62 -6.74 9.54 -5.19
C VAL A 62 -5.96 10.74 -4.64
N THR A 63 -5.38 10.61 -3.44
CA THR A 63 -4.49 11.59 -2.82
C THR A 63 -3.05 11.49 -3.34
N GLU A 64 -2.70 10.42 -4.06
CA GLU A 64 -1.34 10.10 -4.51
C GLU A 64 -1.12 10.48 -5.98
N LYS A 65 -1.55 11.70 -6.34
CA LYS A 65 -1.74 12.14 -7.73
C LYS A 65 -0.46 12.25 -8.58
N ILE A 66 0.71 12.29 -7.95
CA ILE A 66 2.00 12.50 -8.62
C ILE A 66 2.91 11.26 -8.56
N LEU A 67 2.38 10.13 -8.06
CA LEU A 67 3.12 8.88 -8.02
C LEU A 67 2.84 8.07 -9.30
N PRO A 68 3.88 7.67 -10.02
CA PRO A 68 3.77 6.72 -11.12
C PRO A 68 3.19 5.37 -10.65
N PRO A 69 2.32 4.71 -11.45
CA PRO A 69 1.67 3.46 -11.08
C PRO A 69 2.63 2.30 -10.72
N GLU A 70 3.81 2.27 -11.33
CA GLU A 70 4.84 1.26 -11.10
C GLU A 70 5.40 1.28 -9.66
N LEU A 71 5.21 2.38 -8.92
CA LEU A 71 5.69 2.48 -7.54
C LEU A 71 4.78 1.74 -6.54
N TYR A 72 3.58 1.33 -6.94
CA TYR A 72 2.63 0.62 -6.07
C TYR A 72 2.87 -0.90 -5.99
N GLU A 73 4.07 -1.37 -6.34
CA GLU A 73 4.47 -2.76 -6.16
C GLU A 73 4.24 -3.21 -4.71
N ILE A 74 3.62 -4.38 -4.54
CA ILE A 74 3.33 -4.98 -3.24
C ILE A 74 4.27 -6.16 -3.00
N GLU A 75 4.70 -6.30 -1.76
CA GLU A 75 5.50 -7.41 -1.28
C GLU A 75 4.98 -7.95 0.06
N HIS A 76 5.35 -9.19 0.35
CA HIS A 76 5.28 -9.72 1.71
C HIS A 76 6.58 -9.44 2.43
N ARG A 77 6.50 -8.67 3.52
CA ARG A 77 7.65 -8.33 4.35
C ARG A 77 7.45 -8.92 5.75
N ARG A 78 8.42 -9.72 6.20
CA ARG A 78 8.48 -10.11 7.61
C ARG A 78 9.11 -8.96 8.39
N PHE A 79 8.43 -8.51 9.43
CA PHE A 79 9.02 -7.51 10.34
C PHE A 79 10.11 -8.16 11.19
N THR A 80 11.19 -7.42 11.42
CA THR A 80 12.35 -7.84 12.22
C THR A 80 12.35 -7.10 13.57
N SER A 81 13.42 -7.24 14.37
CA SER A 81 13.56 -6.53 15.65
C SER A 81 12.57 -6.99 16.72
N SER A 82 12.33 -8.31 16.82
CA SER A 82 11.61 -8.90 17.94
C SER A 82 12.35 -8.71 19.27
N VAL A 83 11.60 -8.76 20.36
CA VAL A 83 12.18 -8.84 21.70
C VAL A 83 12.52 -10.30 22.02
N GLY A 84 13.78 -10.54 22.37
CA GLY A 84 14.27 -11.77 22.97
C GLY A 84 14.41 -11.62 24.48
N PHE A 85 14.55 -12.74 25.19
CA PHE A 85 14.66 -12.77 26.65
C PHE A 85 15.87 -13.62 27.06
N HIS A 86 16.69 -13.08 27.96
CA HIS A 86 17.72 -13.84 28.66
C HIS A 86 17.06 -14.74 29.72
N SER A 87 17.82 -15.71 30.25
CA SER A 87 17.31 -16.67 31.25
C SER A 87 16.92 -16.05 32.58
N ASP A 88 17.38 -14.83 32.86
CA ASP A 88 16.99 -14.02 34.01
C ASP A 88 15.75 -13.14 33.76
N GLY A 89 15.19 -13.21 32.55
CA GLY A 89 14.03 -12.43 32.11
C GLY A 89 14.37 -11.07 31.50
N THR A 90 15.65 -10.68 31.42
CA THR A 90 16.07 -9.41 30.81
C THR A 90 15.79 -9.41 29.31
N GLU A 91 15.21 -8.31 28.81
CA GLU A 91 14.88 -8.14 27.41
C GLU A 91 16.11 -7.75 26.59
N PHE A 92 16.19 -8.25 25.36
CA PHE A 92 17.16 -7.78 24.36
C PHE A 92 16.50 -7.68 22.99
N LEU A 93 17.05 -6.81 22.13
CA LEU A 93 16.56 -6.65 20.77
C LEU A 93 17.21 -7.69 19.84
N ILE A 94 16.39 -8.44 19.10
CA ILE A 94 16.86 -9.38 18.08
C ILE A 94 17.03 -8.62 16.75
N GLN A 95 18.24 -8.19 16.46
CA GLN A 95 18.57 -7.52 15.20
C GLN A 95 18.79 -8.54 14.08
N GLU A 96 18.36 -8.20 12.87
CA GLU A 96 18.62 -8.99 11.66
C GLU A 96 19.92 -8.50 11.01
N PRO A 97 20.98 -9.33 10.92
CA PRO A 97 22.29 -8.87 10.46
C PRO A 97 22.33 -8.35 9.02
N SER A 98 21.35 -8.70 8.18
CA SER A 98 21.28 -8.23 6.79
C SER A 98 20.56 -6.89 6.61
N GLU A 99 20.04 -6.29 7.68
CA GLU A 99 19.25 -5.06 7.64
C GLU A 99 20.02 -3.91 8.32
N PRO A 100 19.85 -2.65 7.86
CA PRO A 100 20.45 -1.51 8.55
C PRO A 100 19.92 -1.38 9.99
N VAL A 101 20.80 -0.94 10.90
CA VAL A 101 20.46 -0.75 12.30
C VAL A 101 19.87 0.65 12.51
N TYR A 102 18.59 0.72 12.90
CA TYR A 102 17.89 1.99 13.14
C TYR A 102 17.64 2.31 14.63
N VAL A 103 17.93 1.38 15.53
CA VAL A 103 17.63 1.49 16.97
C VAL A 103 18.72 0.82 17.82
N GLY A 104 18.86 1.27 19.07
CA GLY A 104 19.89 0.81 20.00
C GLY A 104 20.52 1.97 20.75
N GLU A 105 21.67 1.73 21.38
CA GLU A 105 22.50 2.79 21.94
C GLU A 105 22.88 3.81 20.84
N PRO A 106 22.69 5.13 21.07
CA PRO A 106 22.99 6.14 20.07
C PRO A 106 24.40 6.00 19.50
N SER A 107 24.51 6.01 18.17
CA SER A 107 25.77 5.83 17.47
C SER A 107 25.79 6.56 16.12
N PRO A 108 26.97 6.90 15.57
CA PRO A 108 27.08 7.47 14.23
C PRO A 108 26.51 6.56 13.12
N GLU A 109 26.54 5.24 13.32
CA GLU A 109 25.97 4.27 12.38
C GLU A 109 24.45 4.40 12.30
N ILE A 110 23.77 4.44 13.46
CA ILE A 110 22.31 4.64 13.53
C ILE A 110 21.94 6.01 12.96
N ASP A 111 22.70 7.06 13.31
CA ASP A 111 22.45 8.40 12.79
C ASP A 111 22.63 8.46 11.27
N GLY A 112 23.63 7.78 10.72
CA GLY A 112 23.84 7.65 9.28
C GLY A 112 22.71 6.90 8.58
N ALA A 113 22.22 5.80 9.15
CA ALA A 113 21.10 5.04 8.60
C ALA A 113 19.82 5.88 8.55
N TRP A 114 19.53 6.64 9.60
CA TRP A 114 18.39 7.57 9.61
C TRP A 114 18.58 8.74 8.65
N GLU A 115 19.79 9.29 8.56
CA GLU A 115 20.09 10.38 7.63
C GLU A 115 19.86 9.95 6.20
N GLU A 116 20.36 8.77 5.82
CA GLU A 116 20.13 8.20 4.48
C GLU A 116 18.62 8.04 4.20
N LEU A 117 17.86 7.61 5.21
CA LEU A 117 16.44 7.34 5.08
C LEU A 117 15.60 8.61 4.84
N VAL A 118 15.94 9.74 5.47
CA VAL A 118 15.06 10.92 5.51
C VAL A 118 15.67 12.25 5.05
N HIS A 119 16.97 12.32 4.73
CA HIS A 119 17.62 13.58 4.31
C HIS A 119 16.88 14.22 3.11
N ASP A 120 16.62 13.44 2.06
CA ASP A 120 16.04 13.90 0.79
C ASP A 120 14.51 14.04 0.80
N ARG A 121 13.89 14.08 1.98
CA ARG A 121 12.41 14.02 2.16
C ARG A 121 11.63 15.21 1.60
N TYR A 122 12.29 16.31 1.22
CA TYR A 122 11.65 17.49 0.64
C TYR A 122 12.34 17.92 -0.64
N TRP A 123 11.55 18.10 -1.70
CA TRP A 123 12.04 18.40 -3.05
C TRP A 123 11.16 19.46 -3.73
N SER A 124 11.60 19.91 -4.91
CA SER A 124 10.86 20.87 -5.73
C SER A 124 9.62 20.25 -6.37
N ILE A 125 8.52 21.00 -6.32
CA ILE A 125 7.25 20.66 -6.94
C ILE A 125 6.99 21.69 -8.05
N SER A 126 6.65 21.21 -9.25
CA SER A 126 6.28 22.07 -10.36
C SER A 126 4.93 22.75 -10.10
N GLU A 127 4.67 23.87 -10.77
CA GLU A 127 3.38 24.55 -10.65
C GLU A 127 2.19 23.64 -11.07
N SER A 128 2.37 22.80 -12.09
CA SER A 128 1.33 21.86 -12.54
C SER A 128 1.06 20.77 -11.50
N GLU A 129 2.10 20.23 -10.88
CA GLU A 129 1.97 19.30 -9.75
C GLU A 129 1.32 19.99 -8.55
N ALA A 130 1.74 21.21 -8.20
CA ALA A 130 1.17 21.98 -7.10
C ALA A 130 -0.33 22.23 -7.29
N LYS A 131 -0.75 22.64 -8.49
CA LYS A 131 -2.17 22.79 -8.87
C LYS A 131 -2.93 21.46 -8.75
N SER A 132 -2.33 20.36 -9.21
CA SER A 132 -2.93 19.02 -9.13
C SER A 132 -3.12 18.57 -7.67
N LEU A 133 -2.12 18.77 -6.83
CA LEU A 133 -2.09 18.34 -5.43
C LEU A 133 -3.01 19.18 -4.55
N TRP A 134 -2.88 20.51 -4.62
CA TRP A 134 -3.45 21.45 -3.65
C TRP A 134 -4.61 22.28 -4.19
N GLY A 135 -4.95 22.13 -5.48
CA GLY A 135 -6.10 22.79 -6.10
C GLY A 135 -5.97 24.31 -6.05
N VAL A 136 -7.08 25.02 -5.85
CA VAL A 136 -7.13 26.50 -5.87
C VAL A 136 -6.26 27.15 -4.77
N GLY A 137 -5.91 26.41 -3.73
CA GLY A 137 -5.08 26.90 -2.62
C GLY A 137 -3.58 26.84 -2.90
N TYR A 138 -3.14 26.27 -4.03
CA TYR A 138 -1.71 25.98 -4.25
C TYR A 138 -0.77 27.18 -4.06
N GLU A 139 -1.22 28.40 -4.38
CA GLU A 139 -0.40 29.61 -4.24
C GLU A 139 0.03 29.90 -2.79
N MET A 140 -0.75 29.47 -1.79
CA MET A 140 -0.38 29.65 -0.38
C MET A 140 0.81 28.79 0.06
N TYR A 141 1.21 27.82 -0.77
CA TYR A 141 2.29 26.87 -0.50
C TYR A 141 3.57 27.18 -1.28
N ARG A 142 3.66 28.37 -1.88
CA ARG A 142 4.89 28.88 -2.51
C ARG A 142 6.03 28.89 -1.49
N ASP A 143 7.20 28.41 -1.90
CA ASP A 143 8.43 28.47 -1.11
C ASP A 143 9.11 29.85 -1.24
N GLU A 144 8.80 30.76 -0.31
CA GLU A 144 9.33 32.14 -0.26
C GLU A 144 10.86 32.24 -0.10
N VAL A 145 11.54 31.13 0.17
CA VAL A 145 13.01 31.11 0.32
C VAL A 145 13.68 30.58 -0.94
N LYS A 146 13.14 29.52 -1.54
CA LYS A 146 13.78 28.80 -2.66
C LYS A 146 13.14 29.08 -4.01
N GLY A 147 11.93 29.62 -4.06
CA GLY A 147 11.13 29.72 -5.27
C GLY A 147 10.45 28.39 -5.61
N GLY A 148 9.47 28.44 -6.50
CA GLY A 148 8.54 27.36 -6.79
C GLY A 148 7.77 26.86 -5.55
N TRP A 149 7.56 25.55 -5.49
CA TRP A 149 6.93 24.87 -4.37
C TRP A 149 7.87 23.83 -3.79
N THR A 150 7.78 23.62 -2.49
CA THR A 150 8.49 22.54 -1.81
C THR A 150 7.47 21.58 -1.21
N GLY A 151 7.65 20.29 -1.48
CA GLY A 151 6.77 19.24 -0.98
C GLY A 151 7.56 18.02 -0.57
N GLY A 152 6.88 17.11 0.11
CA GLY A 152 7.42 15.84 0.54
C GLY A 152 6.30 14.81 0.65
N PHE A 153 6.64 13.52 0.62
CA PHE A 153 5.67 12.47 0.91
C PHE A 153 5.55 12.31 2.42
N ASP A 154 4.30 12.20 2.88
CA ASP A 154 3.93 12.06 4.29
C ASP A 154 4.78 10.99 5.00
N THR A 155 5.01 9.82 4.36
CA THR A 155 5.85 8.74 4.90
C THR A 155 7.20 9.24 5.42
N PHE A 156 7.91 10.11 4.69
CA PHE A 156 9.24 10.58 5.11
C PHE A 156 9.16 11.68 6.18
N HIS A 157 8.07 12.45 6.23
CA HIS A 157 7.82 13.36 7.35
C HIS A 157 7.57 12.56 8.65
N ILE A 158 6.75 11.50 8.58
CA ILE A 158 6.48 10.60 9.71
C ILE A 158 7.76 9.90 10.18
N LEU A 159 8.61 9.41 9.26
CA LEU A 159 9.92 8.84 9.60
C LEU A 159 10.85 9.88 10.24
N HIS A 160 10.87 11.12 9.72
CA HIS A 160 11.63 12.22 10.33
C HIS A 160 11.14 12.50 11.77
N CYS A 161 9.83 12.60 11.99
CA CYS A 161 9.23 12.78 13.32
C CYS A 161 9.63 11.63 14.26
N LEU A 162 9.59 10.38 13.80
CA LEU A 162 9.98 9.22 14.59
C LEU A 162 11.47 9.29 14.97
N ASN A 163 12.34 9.67 14.04
CA ASN A 163 13.77 9.88 14.34
C ASN A 163 13.99 11.00 15.37
N MET A 164 13.24 12.10 15.27
CA MET A 164 13.32 13.19 16.25
C MET A 164 12.96 12.70 17.65
N ILE A 165 11.88 11.92 17.79
CA ILE A 165 11.50 11.30 19.06
C ILE A 165 12.57 10.31 19.54
N ARG A 166 13.12 9.47 18.66
CA ARG A 166 14.25 8.59 19.00
C ARG A 166 15.40 9.37 19.61
N LYS A 167 15.83 10.47 18.99
CA LYS A 167 16.90 11.33 19.51
C LYS A 167 16.54 11.97 20.85
N ARG A 168 15.26 12.29 21.11
CA ARG A 168 14.78 12.82 22.40
C ARG A 168 14.91 11.82 23.55
N LEU A 169 14.95 10.53 23.28
CA LEU A 169 15.15 9.49 24.30
C LEU A 169 16.61 9.40 24.79
N SER A 170 17.55 10.11 24.15
CA SER A 170 18.97 10.13 24.55
C SER A 170 19.52 11.56 24.59
N PRO A 171 18.99 12.42 25.47
CA PRO A 171 19.29 13.85 25.48
C PRO A 171 20.76 14.16 25.77
N GLU A 172 21.46 13.30 26.52
CA GLU A 172 22.88 13.46 26.83
C GLU A 172 23.74 13.30 25.57
N TYR A 173 23.42 12.33 24.72
CA TYR A 173 24.15 12.08 23.47
C TYR A 173 23.85 13.15 22.42
N TYR A 174 22.59 13.59 22.33
CA TYR A 174 22.15 14.58 21.33
C TYR A 174 22.16 16.03 21.83
N ALA A 175 22.83 16.29 22.97
CA ALA A 175 22.99 17.64 23.50
C ALA A 175 23.66 18.55 22.46
N GLY A 176 23.00 19.64 22.08
CA GLY A 176 23.53 20.61 21.12
C GLY A 176 23.47 20.21 19.64
N SER A 177 23.08 18.98 19.30
CA SER A 177 22.88 18.52 17.91
C SER A 177 21.40 18.46 17.50
N MET A 178 20.49 18.80 18.42
CA MET A 178 19.08 18.96 18.12
C MET A 178 18.83 20.31 17.46
N PRO A 179 17.91 20.40 16.48
CA PRO A 179 17.59 21.65 15.82
C PRO A 179 17.12 22.71 16.84
N HIS A 180 17.45 23.97 16.57
CA HIS A 180 17.02 25.10 17.40
C HIS A 180 15.49 25.25 17.48
N PHE A 181 14.78 24.77 16.45
CA PHE A 181 13.33 24.69 16.41
C PHE A 181 12.88 23.27 16.72
N GLY A 182 11.84 23.13 17.56
CA GLY A 182 11.24 21.83 17.90
C GLY A 182 11.29 21.50 19.37
N GLY A 183 10.74 22.37 20.22
CA GLY A 183 10.53 22.09 21.64
C GLY A 183 9.43 21.06 21.90
N ALA A 184 8.98 20.97 23.15
CA ALA A 184 8.01 19.96 23.60
C ALA A 184 6.72 19.93 22.77
N GLU A 185 6.22 21.07 22.31
CA GLU A 185 5.03 21.15 21.47
C GLU A 185 5.24 20.50 20.10
N HIS A 186 6.45 20.59 19.53
CA HIS A 186 6.78 19.92 18.29
C HIS A 186 6.93 18.41 18.52
N ASP A 187 7.51 17.98 19.65
CA ASP A 187 7.56 16.57 20.00
C ASP A 187 6.12 15.98 20.13
N MET A 188 5.19 16.73 20.73
CA MET A 188 3.77 16.35 20.78
C MET A 188 3.11 16.31 19.40
N HIS A 189 3.43 17.26 18.53
CA HIS A 189 2.99 17.23 17.13
C HIS A 189 3.52 15.98 16.40
N CYS A 190 4.80 15.64 16.57
CA CYS A 190 5.40 14.44 15.99
C CYS A 190 4.66 13.17 16.42
N ILE A 191 4.41 13.02 17.73
CA ILE A 191 3.66 11.88 18.29
C ILE A 191 2.26 11.82 17.68
N GLU A 192 1.59 12.97 17.57
CA GLU A 192 0.24 13.06 17.02
C GLU A 192 0.17 12.73 15.53
N GLN A 193 1.14 13.19 14.72
CA GLN A 193 1.24 12.83 13.30
C GLN A 193 1.50 11.33 13.12
N ILE A 194 2.42 10.74 13.90
CA ILE A 194 2.70 9.29 13.86
C ILE A 194 1.43 8.50 14.21
N ARG A 195 0.72 8.87 15.29
CA ARG A 195 -0.54 8.23 15.69
C ARG A 195 -1.58 8.31 14.57
N GLN A 196 -1.81 9.50 14.01
CA GLN A 196 -2.76 9.70 12.92
C GLN A 196 -2.42 8.85 11.71
N ARG A 197 -1.14 8.77 11.33
CA ARG A 197 -0.70 7.96 10.19
C ARG A 197 -0.99 6.47 10.39
N ILE A 198 -0.68 5.92 11.57
CA ILE A 198 -0.93 4.52 11.89
C ILE A 198 -2.42 4.21 11.86
N GLN A 199 -3.27 5.09 12.39
CA GLN A 199 -4.72 4.89 12.37
C GLN A 199 -5.35 5.12 11.00
N CYS A 200 -4.75 5.96 10.16
CA CYS A 200 -5.18 6.19 8.79
C CYS A 200 -4.90 4.95 7.91
N SER A 201 -3.73 4.32 8.07
CA SER A 201 -3.41 3.10 7.32
C SER A 201 -4.07 1.84 7.88
N ALA A 202 -4.36 1.82 9.19
CA ALA A 202 -5.08 0.76 9.90
C ALA A 202 -4.69 -0.67 9.45
N PRO A 203 -3.39 -1.06 9.51
CA PRO A 203 -2.97 -2.39 9.06
C PRO A 203 -3.68 -3.48 9.87
N GLY A 204 -4.32 -4.42 9.16
CA GLY A 204 -5.18 -5.44 9.76
C GLY A 204 -4.52 -6.79 10.04
N THR A 205 -3.20 -6.92 9.90
CA THR A 205 -2.49 -8.18 10.17
C THR A 205 -2.63 -8.55 11.65
N ALA A 206 -3.26 -9.70 11.94
CA ALA A 206 -3.32 -10.23 13.28
C ALA A 206 -1.94 -10.73 13.72
N ILE A 207 -1.47 -10.24 14.88
CA ILE A 207 -0.22 -10.68 15.49
C ILE A 207 -0.52 -11.56 16.71
N PRO A 208 0.17 -12.70 16.88
CA PRO A 208 -0.09 -13.61 17.98
C PRO A 208 0.56 -13.13 19.28
N THR A 209 0.07 -13.66 20.40
CA THR A 209 0.82 -13.67 21.66
C THR A 209 1.46 -15.05 21.86
N ARG A 210 2.69 -15.11 22.36
CA ARG A 210 3.41 -16.36 22.64
C ARG A 210 3.86 -16.41 24.10
N TYR A 211 3.91 -17.61 24.68
CA TYR A 211 4.47 -17.80 26.02
C TYR A 211 6.00 -17.78 25.96
N SER A 212 6.63 -16.99 26.84
CA SER A 212 8.07 -17.03 27.09
C SER A 212 8.33 -17.80 28.38
N PRO A 213 9.06 -18.93 28.35
CA PRO A 213 9.48 -19.65 29.56
C PRO A 213 10.33 -18.80 30.50
N ASP A 214 11.18 -17.94 29.94
CA ASP A 214 12.11 -17.10 30.71
C ASP A 214 11.37 -16.00 31.48
N MET A 215 10.35 -15.38 30.87
CA MET A 215 9.48 -14.41 31.56
C MET A 215 8.36 -15.05 32.37
N LYS A 216 8.03 -16.32 32.10
CA LYS A 216 6.82 -16.98 32.59
C LYS A 216 5.53 -16.20 32.28
N ALA A 217 5.48 -15.55 31.13
CA ALA A 217 4.37 -14.69 30.70
C ALA A 217 4.11 -14.77 29.19
N MET A 218 2.94 -14.29 28.77
CA MET A 218 2.61 -14.09 27.36
C MET A 218 3.18 -12.75 26.89
N TYR A 219 3.76 -12.73 25.70
CA TYR A 219 4.24 -11.51 25.03
C TYR A 219 3.73 -11.44 23.61
N VAL A 220 3.69 -10.23 23.05
CA VAL A 220 3.26 -9.99 21.66
C VAL A 220 4.41 -10.34 20.72
N ASP A 221 4.17 -11.28 19.80
CA ASP A 221 5.13 -11.68 18.78
C ASP A 221 4.85 -10.90 17.49
N SER A 222 5.46 -9.72 17.37
CA SER A 222 5.25 -8.78 16.27
C SER A 222 6.06 -9.08 15.01
N ALA A 223 6.98 -10.08 15.00
CA ALA A 223 7.76 -10.45 13.81
C ALA A 223 6.96 -11.34 12.84
N GLN A 224 5.80 -10.83 12.45
CA GLN A 224 4.89 -11.49 11.53
C GLN A 224 5.10 -10.99 10.10
N ILE A 225 4.46 -11.67 9.16
CA ILE A 225 4.44 -11.29 7.76
C ILE A 225 3.34 -10.25 7.56
N HIS A 226 3.70 -9.15 6.90
CA HIS A 226 2.79 -8.08 6.52
C HIS A 226 2.77 -7.94 5.00
N THR A 227 1.64 -7.48 4.47
CA THR A 227 1.53 -7.03 3.08
C THR A 227 1.87 -5.54 3.04
N CYS A 228 2.91 -5.20 2.30
CA CYS A 228 3.48 -3.86 2.27
C CYS A 228 3.60 -3.38 0.82
N ARG A 229 3.48 -2.06 0.60
CA ARG A 229 4.07 -1.46 -0.59
C ARG A 229 5.59 -1.54 -0.44
N LYS A 230 6.27 -1.88 -1.53
CA LYS A 230 7.73 -1.96 -1.56
C LYS A 230 8.31 -0.57 -1.32
N PHE A 231 8.73 -0.33 -0.09
CA PHE A 231 9.14 0.99 0.39
C PHE A 231 10.27 1.61 -0.46
N GLU A 232 11.20 0.76 -0.90
CA GLU A 232 12.33 1.14 -1.75
C GLU A 232 11.90 1.92 -3.00
N ASN A 233 10.79 1.54 -3.63
CA ASN A 233 10.32 2.21 -4.85
C ASN A 233 9.97 3.69 -4.57
N LEU A 234 9.28 3.96 -3.46
CA LEU A 234 8.94 5.33 -3.05
C LEU A 234 10.18 6.11 -2.58
N TRP A 235 11.10 5.43 -1.87
CA TRP A 235 12.33 6.04 -1.37
C TRP A 235 13.27 6.43 -2.50
N GLN A 236 13.53 5.55 -3.46
CA GLN A 236 14.33 5.87 -4.65
C GLN A 236 13.66 6.95 -5.51
N TYR A 237 12.35 6.90 -5.70
CA TYR A 237 11.63 7.96 -6.41
C TYR A 237 11.82 9.31 -5.74
N THR A 238 11.72 9.36 -4.40
CA THR A 238 11.97 10.58 -3.61
C THR A 238 13.39 11.11 -3.81
N ARG A 239 14.40 10.23 -3.77
CA ARG A 239 15.81 10.62 -4.02
C ARG A 239 16.03 11.07 -5.46
N SER A 240 15.33 10.50 -6.44
CA SER A 240 15.41 10.98 -7.82
C SER A 240 14.82 12.37 -8.01
N ARG A 241 13.90 12.78 -7.12
CA ARG A 241 13.26 14.10 -7.14
C ARG A 241 14.05 15.17 -6.38
N SER A 242 14.93 14.76 -5.46
CA SER A 242 15.70 15.68 -4.61
C SER A 242 16.73 16.48 -5.42
N PRO A 243 17.32 17.55 -4.84
CA PRO A 243 18.31 18.36 -5.55
C PRO A 243 19.48 17.54 -6.10
N GLY A 244 19.77 17.68 -7.39
CA GLY A 244 20.75 16.89 -8.13
C GLY A 244 20.22 15.53 -8.65
N GLY A 245 18.97 15.19 -8.37
CA GLY A 245 18.32 13.97 -8.83
C GLY A 245 17.85 14.03 -10.29
N SER A 246 17.61 12.87 -10.90
CA SER A 246 17.23 12.76 -12.32
C SER A 246 15.84 13.30 -12.66
N LEU A 247 14.97 13.47 -11.66
CA LEU A 247 13.61 14.00 -11.77
C LEU A 247 13.46 15.31 -10.99
N GLU A 248 14.56 15.98 -10.64
CA GLU A 248 14.51 17.31 -10.03
C GLU A 248 13.74 18.28 -10.93
N VAL A 249 12.85 19.07 -10.31
CA VAL A 249 12.10 20.10 -11.00
C VAL A 249 12.78 21.45 -10.80
N GLU A 250 12.97 22.20 -11.88
CA GLU A 250 13.51 23.56 -11.82
C GLU A 250 12.59 24.49 -11.01
N ARG A 251 13.19 25.32 -10.17
CA ARG A 251 12.47 26.27 -9.32
C ARG A 251 12.30 27.62 -10.02
N ILE A 252 11.05 28.06 -10.14
CA ILE A 252 10.72 29.40 -10.61
C ILE A 252 10.80 30.38 -9.44
N LYS A 253 11.71 31.34 -9.51
CA LYS A 253 11.81 32.44 -8.53
C LYS A 253 10.94 33.61 -8.98
N TRP A 254 9.71 33.71 -8.48
CA TRP A 254 8.75 34.73 -8.91
C TRP A 254 9.25 36.16 -8.67
N TRP A 255 10.06 36.39 -7.63
CA TRP A 255 10.66 37.70 -7.37
C TRP A 255 11.69 38.14 -8.41
N GLU A 256 12.16 37.24 -9.29
CA GLU A 256 13.02 37.58 -10.43
C GLU A 256 12.22 37.86 -11.72
N ILE A 257 10.93 37.52 -11.74
CA ILE A 257 10.03 37.66 -12.90
C ILE A 257 9.10 38.86 -12.74
N GLU A 258 8.70 39.16 -11.50
CA GLU A 258 7.79 40.26 -11.16
C GLU A 258 8.50 41.61 -10.93
N ALA A 259 9.83 41.66 -11.10
CA ALA A 259 10.68 42.85 -10.99
C ALA A 259 10.96 43.49 -12.37
#